data_AF-A0A7R9P1I3-F1
#
_entry.id   AF-A0A7R9P1I3-F1
#
_cell.length_a   1.000
_cell.length_b   1.000
_cell.length_c   1.000
_cell.angle_alpha   90.00
_cell.angle_beta   90.00
_cell.angle_gamma   90.00
#
_symmetry.space_group_name_H-M   'P 1'
#
loop_
_entity.id
_entity.type
_entity.pdbx_description
1 polymer ?
#
loop_
_entity_poly.entity_id
_entity_poly.type
_entity_poly.pdbx_seq_one_letter_code
_entity_poly.pdbx_strand_id
1 'polypeptide(L)'
;MSWILTADAILYHGETWELMGRRWGKIEKDFATKNKMFDISKIPDIYDCIKYDLQHNQHTLQFEQAEELYIYAKYLADIVIPQEYGLTKEEKLTIGQGICTPLLKKIRADLQRNIEESGDETVNRLNPRYSHGVSSPGRHVRTRLYFTSESHVHSLLTVLRYGGLLDVVTDEQWHRAMEYVSMVSELNYMSQIVVMLYEDPTKDPSSEERFHVELHFSPGVNCCVQKNLPPGPGFRPHSRNESAASKNP
;
A
#
# COMPACT_ATOMS: atom_id res chain seq x y z
N MET A 1 28.73 -34.39 -3.58
CA MET A 1 28.60 -33.05 -2.95
C MET A 1 27.37 -33.06 -2.06
N SER A 2 27.51 -32.47 -0.88
CA SER A 2 26.71 -32.66 0.33
C SER A 2 25.24 -32.25 0.20
N TRP A 3 24.32 -33.22 0.29
CA TRP A 3 22.88 -32.99 0.50
C TRP A 3 22.46 -33.10 1.98
N ILE A 4 23.41 -33.34 2.89
CA ILE A 4 23.11 -33.73 4.28
C ILE A 4 23.18 -32.53 5.26
N LEU A 5 23.70 -31.37 4.84
CA LEU A 5 23.79 -30.18 5.71
C LEU A 5 22.57 -29.26 5.67
N THR A 6 21.61 -29.47 4.76
CA THR A 6 20.48 -28.56 4.56
C THR A 6 19.16 -29.03 5.17
N ALA A 7 18.98 -30.32 5.47
CA ALA A 7 17.68 -30.85 5.95
C ALA A 7 17.21 -30.22 7.27
N ASP A 8 18.13 -29.78 8.12
CA ASP A 8 17.84 -29.13 9.42
C ASP A 8 17.90 -27.59 9.37
N ALA A 9 18.14 -26.98 8.20
CA ALA A 9 18.17 -25.53 8.10
C ALA A 9 16.74 -24.97 8.22
N ILE A 10 16.57 -24.07 9.19
CA ILE A 10 15.30 -23.39 9.48
C ILE A 10 15.22 -22.15 8.59
N LEU A 11 14.16 -22.06 7.78
CA LEU A 11 13.88 -20.90 6.93
C LEU A 11 13.28 -19.76 7.75
N TYR A 12 13.08 -18.60 7.11
CA TYR A 12 12.54 -17.43 7.78
C TYR A 12 11.23 -17.72 8.53
N HIS A 13 11.07 -17.11 9.71
CA HIS A 13 9.97 -17.37 10.65
C HIS A 13 9.80 -18.82 11.14
N GLY A 14 10.81 -19.68 11.01
CA GLY A 14 10.71 -21.05 11.52
C GLY A 14 10.12 -22.04 10.51
N GLU A 15 9.93 -21.63 9.24
CA GLU A 15 9.44 -22.54 8.19
C GLU A 15 10.47 -23.67 7.97
N THR A 16 10.00 -24.91 7.87
CA THR A 16 10.86 -26.06 7.55
C THR A 16 10.91 -26.28 6.05
N TRP A 17 11.95 -26.96 5.56
CA TRP A 17 12.04 -27.35 4.14
C TRP A 17 10.85 -28.18 3.66
N GLU A 18 10.29 -29.02 4.52
CA GLU A 18 9.08 -29.79 4.20
C GLU A 18 7.89 -28.86 3.95
N LEU A 19 7.71 -27.82 4.77
CA LEU A 19 6.64 -26.84 4.59
C LEU A 19 6.82 -26.02 3.32
N MET A 20 8.05 -25.56 3.04
CA MET A 20 8.37 -24.86 1.80
C MET A 20 8.11 -25.76 0.57
N GLY A 21 8.52 -27.03 0.63
CA GLY A 21 8.26 -28.01 -0.44
C GLY A 21 6.76 -28.24 -0.67
N ARG A 22 5.96 -28.30 0.41
CA ARG A 22 4.49 -28.38 0.31
C ARG A 22 3.87 -27.11 -0.27
N ARG A 23 4.39 -25.93 0.08
CA ARG A 23 3.94 -24.63 -0.46
C ARG A 23 4.17 -24.57 -1.97
N TRP A 24 5.39 -24.80 -2.43
CA TRP A 24 5.73 -24.83 -3.85
C TRP A 24 5.03 -25.96 -4.62
N GLY A 25 4.93 -27.16 -4.07
CA GLY A 25 4.23 -28.29 -4.70
C GLY A 25 2.71 -28.05 -4.83
N LYS A 26 2.10 -27.31 -3.91
CA LYS A 26 0.70 -26.89 -4.05
C LYS A 26 0.55 -25.88 -5.20
N ILE A 27 1.41 -24.86 -5.25
CA ILE A 27 1.39 -23.86 -6.32
C ILE A 27 1.58 -24.51 -7.69
N GLU A 28 2.54 -25.43 -7.83
CA GLU A 28 2.76 -26.16 -9.08
C GLU A 28 1.50 -26.92 -9.52
N LYS A 29 0.86 -27.65 -8.59
CA LYS A 29 -0.35 -28.43 -8.87
C LYS A 29 -1.55 -27.54 -9.23
N ASP A 30 -1.69 -26.41 -8.57
CA ASP A 30 -2.78 -25.47 -8.81
C ASP A 30 -2.57 -24.67 -10.10
N PHE A 31 -1.32 -24.35 -10.45
CA PHE A 31 -0.95 -23.63 -11.67
C PHE A 31 -1.03 -24.52 -12.91
N ALA A 32 -0.47 -25.74 -12.85
CA ALA A 32 -0.39 -26.65 -14.00
C ALA A 32 -1.39 -27.80 -13.85
N THR A 33 -2.51 -27.72 -14.56
CA THR A 33 -3.50 -28.80 -14.58
C THR A 33 -2.97 -30.03 -15.32
N LYS A 34 -3.54 -31.21 -15.03
CA LYS A 34 -3.15 -32.50 -15.65
C LYS A 34 -3.20 -32.51 -17.18
N ASN A 35 -3.95 -31.58 -17.80
CA ASN A 35 -4.09 -31.44 -19.25
C ASN A 35 -3.08 -30.46 -19.86
N LYS A 36 -2.04 -30.04 -19.13
CA LYS A 36 -1.07 -29.01 -19.54
C LYS A 36 -1.71 -27.64 -19.82
N MET A 37 -2.87 -27.36 -19.23
CA MET A 37 -3.42 -26.00 -19.20
C MET A 37 -2.93 -25.30 -17.93
N PHE A 38 -2.55 -24.02 -18.08
CA PHE A 38 -2.07 -23.19 -16.99
C PHE A 38 -3.17 -22.26 -16.47
N ASP A 39 -3.37 -22.24 -15.16
CA ASP A 39 -4.29 -21.33 -14.49
C ASP A 39 -3.58 -20.02 -14.15
N ILE A 40 -3.82 -18.98 -14.96
CA ILE A 40 -3.20 -17.67 -14.80
C ILE A 40 -3.57 -16.99 -13.47
N SER A 41 -4.65 -17.40 -12.79
CA SER A 41 -5.01 -16.87 -11.47
C SER A 41 -4.01 -17.21 -10.37
N LYS A 42 -3.05 -18.11 -10.65
CA LYS A 42 -1.96 -18.49 -9.72
C LYS A 42 -0.68 -17.68 -9.91
N ILE A 43 -0.62 -16.81 -10.92
CA ILE A 43 0.54 -15.95 -11.15
C ILE A 43 0.85 -15.03 -9.94
N PRO A 44 -0.14 -14.39 -9.28
CA PRO A 44 0.13 -13.60 -8.07
C PRO A 44 0.73 -14.46 -6.95
N ASP A 45 0.17 -15.65 -6.72
CA ASP A 45 0.67 -16.60 -5.72
C ASP A 45 2.14 -17.00 -6.02
N ILE A 46 2.47 -17.30 -7.29
CA ILE A 46 3.84 -17.63 -7.71
C ILE A 46 4.78 -16.44 -7.46
N TYR A 47 4.35 -15.24 -7.85
CA TYR A 47 5.14 -14.01 -7.70
C TYR A 47 5.46 -13.72 -6.24
N ASP A 48 4.45 -13.72 -5.37
CA ASP A 48 4.63 -13.47 -3.94
C ASP A 48 5.52 -14.53 -3.28
N CYS A 49 5.33 -15.80 -3.68
CA CYS A 49 6.08 -16.94 -3.19
C CYS A 49 7.59 -16.81 -3.51
N ILE A 50 7.96 -16.55 -4.77
CA ILE A 50 9.37 -16.38 -5.15
C ILE A 50 9.96 -15.07 -4.61
N LYS A 51 9.18 -13.99 -4.55
CA LYS A 51 9.60 -12.71 -3.95
C LYS A 51 9.94 -12.88 -2.48
N TYR A 52 9.08 -13.56 -1.71
CA TYR A 52 9.31 -13.87 -0.31
C TYR A 52 10.59 -14.69 -0.11
N ASP A 53 10.75 -15.74 -0.91
CA ASP A 53 11.89 -16.66 -0.81
C ASP A 53 13.22 -15.97 -1.19
N LEU A 54 13.23 -15.10 -2.21
CA LEU A 54 14.41 -14.29 -2.55
C LEU A 54 14.74 -13.27 -1.45
N GLN A 55 13.74 -12.67 -0.81
CA GLN A 55 13.98 -11.66 0.23
C GLN A 55 14.52 -12.26 1.52
N HIS A 56 13.97 -13.40 1.94
CA HIS A 56 14.18 -13.90 3.28
C HIS A 56 15.02 -15.18 3.31
N ASN A 57 14.93 -16.01 2.27
CA ASN A 57 15.50 -17.35 2.26
C ASN A 57 16.68 -17.50 1.29
N GLN A 58 16.99 -16.52 0.44
CA GLN A 58 18.01 -16.64 -0.63
C GLN A 58 19.36 -17.19 -0.16
N HIS A 59 19.84 -16.75 1.00
CA HIS A 59 21.10 -17.20 1.59
C HIS A 59 21.13 -18.71 1.87
N THR A 60 19.97 -19.29 2.17
CA THR A 60 19.76 -20.71 2.47
C THR A 60 19.31 -21.50 1.25
N LEU A 61 18.49 -20.90 0.38
CA LEU A 61 17.92 -21.51 -0.82
C LEU A 61 18.98 -21.80 -1.88
N GLN A 62 19.91 -20.85 -2.10
CA GLN A 62 21.02 -20.93 -3.08
C GLN A 62 20.60 -21.49 -4.45
N PHE A 63 19.35 -21.26 -4.84
CA PHE A 63 18.80 -21.74 -6.10
C PHE A 63 19.15 -20.76 -7.22
N GLU A 64 20.02 -21.20 -8.14
CA GLU A 64 20.58 -20.34 -9.19
C GLU A 64 19.51 -19.73 -10.11
N GLN A 65 18.42 -20.45 -10.37
CA GLN A 65 17.32 -20.01 -11.23
C GLN A 65 16.23 -19.21 -10.49
N ALA A 66 16.40 -18.94 -9.18
CA ALA A 66 15.40 -18.22 -8.39
C ALA A 66 15.15 -16.80 -8.93
N GLU A 67 16.21 -16.10 -9.34
CA GLU A 67 16.13 -14.75 -9.90
C GLU A 67 15.43 -14.75 -11.26
N GLU A 68 15.72 -15.73 -12.11
CA GLU A 68 15.06 -15.89 -13.41
C GLU A 68 13.56 -16.17 -13.24
N LEU A 69 13.19 -17.09 -12.33
CA LEU A 69 11.80 -17.36 -12.00
C LEU A 69 11.07 -16.10 -11.50
N TYR A 70 11.72 -15.32 -10.62
CA TYR A 70 11.17 -14.05 -10.15
C TYR A 70 10.92 -13.06 -11.29
N ILE A 71 11.86 -12.91 -12.21
CA ILE A 71 11.71 -11.98 -13.35
C ILE A 71 10.52 -12.38 -14.22
N TYR A 72 10.37 -13.66 -14.56
CA TYR A 72 9.23 -14.12 -15.36
C TYR A 72 7.91 -14.00 -14.61
N ALA A 73 7.87 -14.42 -13.34
CA ALA A 73 6.68 -14.29 -12.51
C ALA A 73 6.27 -12.82 -12.37
N LYS A 74 7.24 -11.91 -12.20
CA LYS A 74 7.00 -10.47 -12.13
C LYS A 74 6.36 -9.91 -13.39
N TYR A 75 6.93 -10.19 -14.57
CA TYR A 75 6.37 -9.66 -15.82
C TYR A 75 4.94 -10.15 -16.06
N LEU A 76 4.64 -11.38 -15.67
CA LEU A 76 3.28 -11.90 -15.72
C LEU A 76 2.37 -11.22 -14.67
N ALA A 77 2.85 -11.06 -13.43
CA ALA A 77 2.12 -10.45 -12.34
C ALA A 77 1.77 -8.97 -12.59
N ASP A 78 2.70 -8.20 -13.17
CA ASP A 78 2.49 -6.79 -13.55
C ASP A 78 1.32 -6.63 -14.55
N ILE A 79 0.95 -7.69 -15.27
CA ILE A 79 -0.19 -7.73 -16.19
C ILE A 79 -1.44 -8.29 -15.49
N VAL A 80 -1.30 -9.40 -14.76
CA VAL A 80 -2.43 -10.14 -14.18
C VAL A 80 -3.02 -9.45 -12.95
N ILE A 81 -2.20 -9.03 -11.99
CA ILE A 81 -2.66 -8.46 -10.71
C ILE A 81 -3.56 -7.23 -10.94
N PRO A 82 -3.19 -6.24 -11.79
CA PRO A 82 -4.05 -5.07 -12.02
C PRO A 82 -5.41 -5.41 -12.65
N GLN A 83 -5.53 -6.56 -13.31
CA GLN A 83 -6.75 -7.04 -13.96
C GLN A 83 -7.68 -7.78 -12.98
N GLU A 84 -7.17 -8.30 -11.87
CA GLU A 84 -8.01 -8.87 -10.79
C GLU A 84 -8.95 -7.84 -10.18
N TYR A 85 -8.56 -6.56 -10.25
CA TYR A 85 -9.37 -5.44 -9.78
C TYR A 85 -10.25 -4.84 -10.86
N GLY A 86 -10.42 -5.49 -12.02
CA GLY A 86 -11.28 -5.08 -13.13
C GLY A 86 -10.51 -4.79 -14.42
N LEU A 87 -11.16 -4.97 -15.56
CA LEU A 87 -10.56 -4.75 -16.88
C LEU A 87 -10.87 -3.35 -17.40
N THR A 88 -12.12 -2.90 -17.21
CA THR A 88 -12.60 -1.57 -17.59
C THR A 88 -12.55 -0.59 -16.42
N LYS A 89 -12.65 0.71 -16.70
CA LYS A 89 -12.70 1.74 -15.66
C LYS A 89 -13.95 1.57 -14.77
N GLU A 90 -15.07 1.22 -15.37
CA GLU A 90 -16.35 1.01 -14.71
C GLU A 90 -16.31 -0.21 -13.78
N GLU A 91 -15.73 -1.32 -14.24
CA GLU A 91 -15.51 -2.52 -13.42
C GLU A 91 -14.59 -2.22 -12.24
N LYS A 92 -13.46 -1.53 -12.50
CA LYS A 92 -12.50 -1.11 -11.48
C LYS A 92 -13.15 -0.30 -10.37
N LEU A 93 -13.98 0.67 -10.76
CA LEU A 93 -14.75 1.47 -9.80
C LEU A 93 -15.75 0.63 -9.02
N THR A 94 -16.47 -0.27 -9.69
CA THR A 94 -17.48 -1.13 -9.04
C THR A 94 -16.85 -2.05 -8.00
N ILE A 95 -15.75 -2.72 -8.35
CA ILE A 95 -14.99 -3.60 -7.45
C ILE A 95 -14.40 -2.77 -6.30
N GLY A 96 -13.74 -1.65 -6.62
CA GLY A 96 -13.12 -0.77 -5.63
C GLY A 96 -14.12 -0.20 -4.63
N GLN A 97 -15.31 0.22 -5.09
CA GLN A 97 -16.39 0.66 -4.22
C GLN A 97 -16.90 -0.46 -3.33
N GLY A 98 -17.08 -1.68 -3.86
CA GLY A 98 -17.51 -2.85 -3.09
C GLY A 98 -16.59 -3.14 -1.90
N ILE A 99 -15.28 -3.05 -2.11
CA ILE A 99 -14.26 -3.30 -1.08
C ILE A 99 -14.11 -2.10 -0.12
N CYS A 100 -14.01 -0.88 -0.65
CA CYS A 100 -13.59 0.28 0.15
C CYS A 100 -14.73 1.06 0.79
N THR A 101 -16.00 0.87 0.40
CA THR A 101 -17.13 1.63 0.97
C THR A 101 -17.16 1.63 2.50
N PRO A 102 -16.98 0.50 3.21
CA PRO A 102 -16.96 0.50 4.67
C PRO A 102 -15.82 1.35 5.25
N LEU A 103 -14.61 1.25 4.69
CA LEU A 103 -13.45 2.02 5.12
C LEU A 103 -13.64 3.51 4.85
N LEU A 104 -14.13 3.88 3.66
CA LEU A 104 -14.40 5.27 3.30
C LEU A 104 -15.48 5.89 4.20
N LYS A 105 -16.55 5.15 4.51
CA LYS A 105 -17.57 5.60 5.48
C LYS A 105 -16.97 5.82 6.85
N LYS A 106 -16.06 4.94 7.29
CA LYS A 106 -15.36 5.07 8.56
C LYS A 106 -14.46 6.29 8.58
N ILE A 107 -13.61 6.48 7.56
CA ILE A 107 -12.74 7.66 7.41
C ILE A 107 -13.57 8.95 7.42
N ARG A 108 -14.67 9.00 6.67
CA ARG A 108 -15.57 10.17 6.65
C ARG A 108 -16.14 10.48 8.03
N ALA A 109 -16.72 9.48 8.71
CA ALA A 109 -17.26 9.66 10.07
C ALA A 109 -16.15 10.07 11.06
N ASP A 110 -14.95 9.55 10.85
CA ASP A 110 -13.77 9.85 11.65
C ASP A 110 -13.27 11.28 11.46
N LEU A 111 -13.34 11.83 10.24
CA LEU A 111 -13.04 13.23 9.93
C LEU A 111 -14.14 14.16 10.45
N GLN A 112 -15.42 13.86 10.21
CA GLN A 112 -16.56 14.68 10.67
C GLN A 112 -16.60 14.84 12.19
N ARG A 113 -16.30 13.77 12.95
CA ARG A 113 -16.21 13.84 14.41
C ARG A 113 -15.03 14.63 14.96
N ASN A 114 -14.06 15.04 14.13
CA ASN A 114 -13.06 16.02 14.55
C ASN A 114 -13.60 17.45 14.48
N ILE A 115 -14.68 17.69 13.72
CA ILE A 115 -15.31 18.99 13.53
C ILE A 115 -16.46 19.19 14.54
N GLU A 116 -17.21 18.13 14.82
CA GLU A 116 -18.34 18.14 15.76
C GLU A 116 -17.85 17.96 17.21
N GLU A 117 -17.39 19.04 17.87
CA GLU A 117 -16.97 19.02 19.29
C GLU A 117 -18.14 18.78 20.28
N SER A 118 -19.38 18.60 19.83
CA SER A 118 -20.58 18.76 20.68
C SER A 118 -21.39 17.48 20.99
N GLY A 119 -20.91 16.29 20.62
CA GLY A 119 -21.67 15.03 20.78
C GLY A 119 -20.88 13.95 21.53
N ASP A 120 -21.43 13.52 22.68
CA ASP A 120 -21.06 12.36 23.52
C ASP A 120 -19.69 11.70 23.18
N GLU A 121 -18.61 12.30 23.67
CA GLU A 121 -17.20 12.12 23.26
C GLU A 121 -16.56 10.75 23.57
N THR A 122 -17.26 9.62 23.50
CA THR A 122 -16.72 8.33 23.96
C THR A 122 -15.96 7.55 22.88
N VAL A 123 -16.23 7.80 21.59
CA VAL A 123 -15.73 6.94 20.48
C VAL A 123 -14.32 7.30 20.01
N ASN A 124 -13.88 8.56 20.24
CA ASN A 124 -12.58 9.07 19.80
C ASN A 124 -11.62 9.34 20.96
N ARG A 125 -11.92 8.78 22.13
CA ARG A 125 -11.02 8.77 23.28
C ARG A 125 -10.22 7.49 23.29
N LEU A 126 -9.06 7.55 23.93
CA LEU A 126 -8.29 6.35 24.24
C LEU A 126 -9.17 5.36 25.01
N ASN A 127 -9.07 4.09 24.64
CA ASN A 127 -9.76 3.03 25.37
C ASN A 127 -9.29 3.07 26.84
N PRO A 128 -10.21 3.18 27.82
CA PRO A 128 -9.87 3.33 29.24
C PRO A 128 -8.94 2.23 29.79
N ARG A 129 -8.97 1.02 29.21
CA ARG A 129 -8.07 -0.08 29.61
C ARG A 129 -6.60 0.19 29.28
N TYR A 130 -6.33 0.99 28.24
CA TYR A 130 -4.98 1.33 27.78
C TYR A 130 -4.59 2.77 28.13
N SER A 131 -5.41 3.45 28.94
CA SER A 131 -5.21 4.85 29.29
C SER A 131 -4.30 5.03 30.52
N HIS A 132 -3.92 3.94 31.19
CA HIS A 132 -2.97 3.94 32.31
C HIS A 132 -1.56 4.30 31.83
N GLY A 133 -0.97 5.35 32.41
CA GLY A 133 0.37 5.83 32.06
C GLY A 133 0.43 6.82 30.89
N VAL A 134 -0.70 7.17 30.28
CA VAL A 134 -0.77 8.22 29.26
C VAL A 134 -0.96 9.58 29.93
N SER A 135 -0.15 10.58 29.57
CA SER A 135 -0.14 11.90 30.22
C SER A 135 -1.47 12.66 30.11
N SER A 136 -2.28 12.40 29.08
CA SER A 136 -3.60 13.03 28.88
C SER A 136 -4.64 12.01 28.39
N PRO A 137 -5.19 11.17 29.29
CA PRO A 137 -6.05 10.04 28.91
C PRO A 137 -7.42 10.45 28.33
N GLY A 138 -7.92 11.64 28.69
CA GLY A 138 -9.20 12.18 28.21
C GLY A 138 -9.10 12.99 26.92
N ARG A 139 -7.91 13.04 26.28
CA ARG A 139 -7.71 13.85 25.08
C ARG A 139 -8.30 13.17 23.85
N HIS A 140 -8.90 13.97 22.98
CA HIS A 140 -9.40 13.52 21.68
C HIS A 140 -8.26 12.98 20.80
N VAL A 141 -8.45 11.78 20.26
CA VAL A 141 -7.51 11.10 19.38
C VAL A 141 -7.61 11.70 17.99
N ARG A 142 -6.57 12.44 17.58
CA ARG A 142 -6.48 13.10 16.27
C ARG A 142 -5.88 12.22 15.17
N THR A 143 -5.16 11.18 15.55
CA THR A 143 -4.50 10.25 14.62
C THR A 143 -5.19 8.90 14.65
N ARG A 144 -5.61 8.41 13.48
CA ARG A 144 -6.14 7.04 13.32
C ARG A 144 -5.28 6.27 12.33
N LEU A 145 -4.92 5.05 12.72
CA LEU A 145 -4.18 4.12 11.90
C LEU A 145 -5.10 2.96 11.51
N TYR A 146 -5.23 2.71 10.21
CA TYR A 146 -5.96 1.58 9.68
C TYR A 146 -4.94 0.62 9.07
N PHE A 147 -4.83 -0.58 9.66
CA PHE A 147 -4.06 -1.67 9.08
C PHE A 147 -5.00 -2.47 8.18
N THR A 148 -4.62 -2.62 6.93
CA THR A 148 -5.45 -3.28 5.92
C THR A 148 -4.57 -4.08 4.95
N SER A 149 -5.19 -4.91 4.11
CA SER A 149 -4.48 -5.69 3.10
C SER A 149 -4.11 -4.83 1.90
N GLU A 150 -3.13 -5.29 1.13
CA GLU A 150 -2.75 -4.71 -0.16
C GLU A 150 -3.96 -4.51 -1.08
N SER A 151 -4.84 -5.52 -1.16
CA SER A 151 -6.07 -5.45 -1.96
C SER A 151 -7.01 -4.30 -1.60
N HIS A 152 -7.08 -3.91 -0.32
CA HIS A 152 -7.85 -2.75 0.11
C HIS A 152 -7.17 -1.44 -0.29
N VAL A 153 -5.83 -1.37 -0.25
CA VAL A 153 -5.08 -0.17 -0.68
C VAL A 153 -5.23 0.02 -2.19
N HIS A 154 -5.10 -1.05 -2.99
CA HIS A 154 -5.33 -1.01 -4.44
C HIS A 154 -6.74 -0.54 -4.79
N SER A 155 -7.74 -1.09 -4.11
CA SER A 155 -9.14 -0.69 -4.27
C SER A 155 -9.36 0.78 -3.90
N LEU A 156 -8.71 1.26 -2.83
CA LEU A 156 -8.83 2.65 -2.38
C LEU A 156 -8.19 3.61 -3.38
N LEU A 157 -6.99 3.31 -3.88
CA LEU A 157 -6.35 4.09 -4.95
C LEU A 157 -7.21 4.15 -6.21
N THR A 158 -7.85 3.04 -6.56
CA THR A 158 -8.76 2.97 -7.71
C THR A 158 -9.95 3.91 -7.54
N VAL A 159 -10.57 3.92 -6.36
CA VAL A 159 -11.67 4.84 -6.05
C VAL A 159 -11.19 6.29 -6.01
N LEU A 160 -10.02 6.57 -5.44
CA LEU A 160 -9.46 7.93 -5.44
C LEU A 160 -9.19 8.42 -6.87
N ARG A 161 -8.59 7.58 -7.72
CA ARG A 161 -8.19 7.92 -9.08
C ARG A 161 -9.37 8.11 -10.03
N TYR A 162 -10.36 7.21 -9.96
CA TYR A 162 -11.45 7.19 -10.94
C TYR A 162 -12.79 7.68 -10.38
N GLY A 163 -12.91 7.88 -9.07
CA GLY A 163 -14.15 8.25 -8.39
C GLY A 163 -14.55 9.71 -8.54
N GLY A 164 -13.78 10.50 -9.29
CA GLY A 164 -14.13 11.89 -9.61
C GLY A 164 -13.95 12.86 -8.45
N LEU A 165 -12.99 12.61 -7.55
CA LEU A 165 -12.72 13.50 -6.41
C LEU A 165 -12.23 14.89 -6.87
N LEU A 166 -11.32 14.91 -7.85
CA LEU A 166 -10.75 16.12 -8.45
C LEU A 166 -10.61 15.91 -9.97
N ASP A 167 -10.65 17.00 -10.72
CA ASP A 167 -10.52 16.98 -12.17
C ASP A 167 -9.04 17.04 -12.59
N VAL A 168 -8.59 16.00 -13.30
CA VAL A 168 -7.21 15.78 -13.75
C VAL A 168 -6.77 16.78 -14.82
N VAL A 169 -7.70 17.47 -15.48
CA VAL A 169 -7.42 18.48 -16.52
C VAL A 169 -7.26 19.86 -15.90
N THR A 170 -8.09 20.18 -14.90
CA THR A 170 -8.06 21.53 -14.28
C THR A 170 -7.06 21.63 -13.14
N ASP A 171 -6.78 20.53 -12.44
CA ASP A 171 -5.87 20.52 -11.28
C ASP A 171 -4.52 19.88 -11.65
N GLU A 172 -3.50 20.72 -11.84
CA GLU A 172 -2.15 20.30 -12.19
C GLU A 172 -1.48 19.46 -11.08
N GLN A 173 -1.79 19.73 -9.80
CA GLN A 173 -1.26 18.97 -8.69
C GLN A 173 -1.85 17.56 -8.68
N TRP A 174 -3.16 17.45 -8.88
CA TRP A 174 -3.86 16.17 -9.00
C TRP A 174 -3.37 15.40 -10.22
N HIS A 175 -3.15 16.06 -11.35
CA HIS A 175 -2.58 15.46 -12.56
C HIS A 175 -1.24 14.77 -12.28
N ARG A 176 -0.30 15.49 -11.68
CA ARG A 176 1.02 14.95 -11.29
C ARG A 176 0.91 13.80 -10.31
N ALA A 177 0.00 13.90 -9.34
CA ALA A 177 -0.23 12.82 -8.37
C ALA A 177 -0.76 11.55 -9.07
N MET A 178 -1.70 11.69 -10.02
CA MET A 178 -2.24 10.56 -10.77
C MET A 178 -1.21 9.97 -11.74
N GLU A 179 -0.32 10.79 -12.32
CA GLU A 179 0.83 10.32 -13.10
C GLU A 179 1.78 9.48 -12.24
N TYR A 180 2.16 9.98 -11.05
CA TYR A 180 2.98 9.22 -10.11
C TYR A 180 2.33 7.89 -9.70
N VAL A 181 1.04 7.90 -9.33
CA VAL A 181 0.30 6.67 -8.99
C VAL A 181 0.26 5.70 -10.18
N SER A 182 0.22 6.20 -11.42
CA SER A 182 0.24 5.35 -12.62
C SER A 182 1.59 4.72 -12.91
N MET A 183 2.69 5.31 -12.43
CA MET A 183 4.04 4.75 -12.56
C MET A 183 4.36 3.69 -11.49
N VAL A 184 3.57 3.63 -10.41
CA VAL A 184 3.73 2.61 -9.37
C VAL A 184 3.19 1.28 -9.89
N SER A 185 4.12 0.35 -10.17
CA SER A 185 3.79 -1.00 -10.65
C SER A 185 3.31 -1.94 -9.55
N GLU A 186 3.73 -1.72 -8.30
CA GLU A 186 3.43 -2.60 -7.18
C GLU A 186 3.31 -1.86 -5.85
N LEU A 187 2.51 -2.41 -4.94
CA LEU A 187 2.43 -1.99 -3.55
C LEU A 187 3.32 -2.90 -2.69
N ASN A 188 4.36 -2.33 -2.08
CA ASN A 188 5.28 -3.05 -1.23
C ASN A 188 4.89 -2.98 0.26
N TYR A 189 5.67 -3.67 1.10
CA TYR A 189 5.52 -3.59 2.55
C TYR A 189 5.49 -2.15 3.05
N MET A 190 4.58 -1.87 3.98
CA MET A 190 4.31 -0.52 4.50
C MET A 190 3.85 0.50 3.45
N SER A 191 3.24 0.06 2.35
CA SER A 191 2.44 0.94 1.50
C SER A 191 1.42 1.69 2.34
N GLN A 192 1.29 2.99 2.12
CA GLN A 192 0.46 3.83 2.98
C GLN A 192 -0.15 5.00 2.20
N ILE A 193 -1.39 5.31 2.56
CA ILE A 193 -2.12 6.51 2.17
C ILE A 193 -2.37 7.31 3.44
N VAL A 194 -1.96 8.57 3.44
CA VAL A 194 -2.15 9.48 4.57
C VAL A 194 -3.13 10.56 4.16
N VAL A 195 -4.22 10.67 4.91
CA VAL A 195 -5.20 11.76 4.78
C VAL A 195 -4.95 12.73 5.94
N MET A 196 -4.54 13.95 5.63
CA MET A 196 -4.35 15.00 6.62
C MET A 196 -5.45 16.05 6.48
N LEU A 197 -6.11 16.38 7.59
CA LEU A 197 -7.11 17.45 7.66
C LEU A 197 -6.52 18.59 8.48
N TYR A 198 -6.52 19.77 7.89
CA TYR A 198 -6.11 21.03 8.49
C TYR A 198 -7.33 21.93 8.65
N GLU A 199 -7.32 22.73 9.71
CA GLU A 199 -8.33 23.72 10.01
C GLU A 199 -7.67 25.07 10.23
N ASP A 200 -8.18 26.10 9.55
CA ASP A 200 -7.84 27.50 9.82
C ASP A 200 -8.93 28.13 10.70
N PRO A 201 -8.67 28.33 12.01
CA PRO A 201 -9.66 28.87 12.94
C PRO A 201 -9.94 30.37 12.72
N THR A 202 -9.19 31.04 11.83
CA THR A 202 -9.41 32.45 11.51
C THR A 202 -10.49 32.67 10.46
N LYS A 203 -10.88 31.60 9.75
CA LYS A 203 -11.95 31.62 8.74
C LYS A 203 -13.32 31.46 9.39
N ASP A 204 -14.35 31.92 8.69
CA ASP A 204 -15.74 31.78 9.15
C ASP A 204 -16.11 30.29 9.33
N PRO A 205 -16.84 29.91 10.39
CA PRO A 205 -17.21 28.53 10.64
C PRO A 205 -17.96 27.82 9.51
N SER A 206 -18.65 28.59 8.64
CA SER A 206 -19.39 28.11 7.47
C SER A 206 -18.61 28.25 6.15
N SER A 207 -17.38 28.74 6.18
CA SER A 207 -16.54 28.89 4.99
C SER A 207 -15.96 27.56 4.53
N GLU A 208 -16.07 27.28 3.23
CA GLU A 208 -15.37 26.16 2.57
C GLU A 208 -13.84 26.29 2.64
N GLU A 209 -13.30 27.50 2.85
CA GLU A 209 -11.85 27.73 2.99
C GLU A 209 -11.32 27.40 4.40
N ARG A 210 -12.21 27.08 5.35
CA ARG A 210 -11.80 26.75 6.72
C ARG A 210 -11.02 25.44 6.80
N PHE A 211 -11.32 24.49 5.93
CA PHE A 211 -10.72 23.16 5.96
C PHE A 211 -9.88 22.90 4.71
N HIS A 212 -8.71 22.31 4.92
CA HIS A 212 -7.82 21.88 3.85
C HIS A 212 -7.46 20.41 4.05
N VAL A 213 -7.62 19.59 3.00
CA VAL A 213 -7.33 18.16 3.04
C VAL A 213 -6.15 17.86 2.12
N GLU A 214 -5.14 17.18 2.66
CA GLU A 214 -4.02 16.65 1.89
C GLU A 214 -4.06 15.14 1.81
N LEU A 215 -3.74 14.61 0.63
CA LEU A 215 -3.58 13.19 0.37
C LEU A 215 -2.13 12.91 0.01
N HIS A 216 -1.52 11.99 0.74
CA HIS A 216 -0.15 11.54 0.49
C HIS A 216 -0.17 10.04 0.25
N PHE A 217 0.64 9.57 -0.70
CA PHE A 217 0.75 8.16 -1.04
C PHE A 217 2.22 7.73 -1.09
N SER A 218 2.51 6.57 -0.51
CA SER A 218 3.79 5.88 -0.62
C SER A 218 3.56 4.42 -1.04
N PRO A 219 4.30 3.92 -2.05
CA PRO A 219 4.22 2.53 -2.50
C PRO A 219 4.93 1.55 -1.56
N GLY A 220 5.40 2.01 -0.39
CA GLY A 220 6.08 1.19 0.60
C GLY A 220 7.58 1.08 0.38
N VAL A 221 8.19 0.13 1.09
CA VAL A 221 9.64 -0.10 1.07
C VAL A 221 10.02 -0.90 -0.15
N ASN A 222 10.90 -0.35 -0.97
CA ASN A 222 11.44 -1.07 -2.12
C ASN A 222 12.34 -2.19 -1.64
N CYS A 223 11.99 -3.41 -2.04
CA CYS A 223 12.83 -4.56 -1.77
C CYS A 223 13.93 -4.70 -2.83
N CYS A 224 14.98 -5.41 -2.46
CA CYS A 224 16.34 -5.43 -3.03
C CYS A 224 16.46 -5.64 -4.55
N VAL A 225 15.40 -6.06 -5.25
CA VAL A 225 15.45 -6.56 -6.62
C VAL A 225 15.14 -5.47 -7.67
N GLN A 226 14.44 -4.38 -7.31
CA GLN A 226 14.26 -3.22 -8.20
C GLN A 226 14.97 -1.97 -7.66
N LYS A 227 16.08 -1.60 -8.30
CA LYS A 227 16.90 -0.42 -7.95
C LYS A 227 16.47 0.86 -8.67
N ASN A 228 15.56 0.80 -9.63
CA ASN A 228 15.21 1.93 -10.50
C ASN A 228 13.73 2.30 -10.34
N LEU A 229 13.45 3.29 -9.50
CA LEU A 229 12.15 3.98 -9.48
C LEU A 229 12.26 5.35 -10.13
N PRO A 230 11.16 5.86 -10.71
CA PRO A 230 11.09 7.26 -11.06
C PRO A 230 11.29 8.10 -9.78
N PRO A 231 12.13 9.14 -9.82
CA PRO A 231 12.32 10.04 -8.68
C PRO A 231 11.00 10.76 -8.39
N GLY A 232 10.23 10.22 -7.45
CA GLY A 232 9.07 10.90 -6.90
C GLY A 232 9.50 11.93 -5.85
N PRO A 233 8.78 13.05 -5.70
CA PRO A 233 8.98 13.90 -4.54
C PRO A 233 8.58 13.05 -3.34
N GLY A 234 9.57 12.52 -2.61
CA GLY A 234 9.34 11.86 -1.34
C GLY A 234 8.59 12.79 -0.39
N PHE A 235 8.18 12.25 0.76
CA PHE A 235 7.51 12.97 1.84
C PHE A 235 8.28 14.28 2.17
N ARG A 236 7.83 15.38 1.54
CA ARG A 236 8.47 16.71 1.43
C ARG A 236 9.77 16.77 0.60
N PRO A 237 9.81 17.57 -0.49
CA PRO A 237 11.06 18.19 -0.91
C PRO A 237 11.59 18.99 0.28
N HIS A 238 12.88 18.84 0.60
CA HIS A 238 13.58 19.77 1.48
C HIS A 238 13.22 21.20 1.03
N SER A 239 12.80 22.01 2.00
CA SER A 239 12.40 23.39 1.79
C SER A 239 13.38 24.10 0.87
N ARG A 240 12.81 24.72 -0.16
CA ARG A 240 13.40 25.67 -1.08
C ARG A 240 14.06 26.82 -0.30
N ASN A 241 15.29 26.62 0.19
CA ASN A 241 16.04 27.61 0.96
C ASN A 241 17.53 27.74 0.56
N GLU A 242 17.91 27.30 -0.65
CA GLU A 242 19.27 27.50 -1.19
C GLU A 242 19.31 28.40 -2.45
N SER A 243 18.46 29.44 -2.51
CA SER A 243 18.57 30.44 -3.59
C SER A 243 18.54 31.90 -3.11
N ALA A 244 18.99 32.14 -1.87
CA ALA A 244 19.23 33.49 -1.36
C ALA A 244 20.70 33.79 -1.02
N ALA A 245 21.65 32.95 -1.45
CA ALA A 245 23.07 33.12 -1.16
C ALA A 245 23.96 33.02 -2.42
N SER A 246 23.60 33.71 -3.51
CA SER A 246 24.56 34.00 -4.59
C SER A 246 24.09 35.11 -5.53
N LYS A 247 23.69 36.26 -4.96
CA LYS A 247 23.74 37.51 -5.72
C LYS A 247 24.19 38.62 -4.79
N ASN A 248 25.45 39.01 -4.91
CA ASN A 248 25.81 40.40 -5.17
C ASN A 248 27.23 40.45 -5.78
N PRO A 249 27.46 41.40 -6.71
CA PRO A 249 28.67 41.50 -7.53
C PRO A 249 29.92 41.87 -6.72
#